data_AF-A0A089NXX2-F1
#
_entry.id   AF-A0A089NXX2-F1
#
_cell.length_a   1.000
_cell.length_b   1.000
_cell.length_c   1.000
_cell.angle_alpha   90.00
_cell.angle_beta   90.00
_cell.angle_gamma   90.00
#
_symmetry.space_group_name_H-M   'P 1'
#
loop_
_entity.id
_entity.type
_entity.pdbx_description
1 polymer ?
#
loop_
_entity_poly.entity_id
_entity_poly.type
_entity_poly.pdbx_seq_one_letter_code
_entity_poly.pdbx_strand_id
1 'polypeptide(L)'
;MSFKKVIFSLEEPDVVRLIGRAASLADFENLQPPEVVAVLQAVVKATSDDLPDDDEPAPVPRDKLRYNAITGAVARKVAMGQTNSDIVRAHIDNDPNPLLGITIANEFRRRYKELDLQDLTPNEVMLGLYDGIVGTGNPTQERDVAAWSLLAYLFTACTVFKDRPIEVAT
;
A
#
# COMPACT_ATOMS: atom_id res chain seq x y z
N MET A 1 19.90 9.38 -25.94
CA MET A 1 18.46 9.08 -26.06
C MET A 1 17.91 8.91 -24.65
N SER A 2 16.77 9.50 -24.27
CA SER A 2 16.26 9.34 -22.90
C SER A 2 15.50 8.01 -22.75
N PHE A 3 15.54 7.42 -21.56
CA PHE A 3 14.79 6.19 -21.23
C PHE A 3 13.30 6.33 -21.60
N LYS A 4 12.71 7.49 -21.29
CA LYS A 4 11.35 7.85 -21.70
C LYS A 4 11.13 7.69 -23.20
N LYS A 5 12.01 8.27 -24.05
CA LYS A 5 11.88 8.16 -25.51
C LYS A 5 11.96 6.71 -26.01
N VAL A 6 12.77 5.87 -25.35
CA VAL A 6 12.90 4.45 -25.72
C VAL A 6 11.61 3.71 -25.39
N ILE A 7 11.06 3.84 -24.18
CA ILE A 7 9.81 3.16 -23.81
C ILE A 7 8.65 3.56 -24.73
N PHE A 8 8.46 4.86 -24.99
CA PHE A 8 7.37 5.33 -25.86
C PHE A 8 7.54 4.98 -27.34
N SER A 9 8.67 4.37 -27.73
CA SER A 9 8.91 3.87 -29.07
C SER A 9 8.76 2.35 -29.21
N LEU A 10 8.56 1.62 -28.10
CA LEU A 10 8.37 0.17 -28.10
C LEU A 10 6.90 -0.17 -28.41
N GLU A 11 6.70 -1.32 -29.05
CA GLU A 11 5.38 -1.94 -29.16
C GLU A 11 4.96 -2.53 -27.82
N GLU A 12 3.65 -2.64 -27.59
CA GLU A 12 3.08 -3.13 -26.33
C GLU A 12 3.68 -4.46 -25.82
N PRO A 13 3.93 -5.49 -26.67
CA PRO A 13 4.56 -6.73 -26.22
C PRO A 13 5.98 -6.52 -25.66
N ASP A 14 6.73 -5.57 -26.23
CA ASP A 14 8.09 -5.26 -25.80
C ASP A 14 8.11 -4.46 -24.50
N VAL A 15 7.13 -3.56 -24.32
CA VAL A 15 6.91 -2.88 -23.04
C VAL A 15 6.58 -3.90 -21.96
N VAL A 16 5.64 -4.82 -22.21
CA VAL A 16 5.25 -5.87 -21.25
C VAL A 16 6.43 -6.79 -20.92
N ARG A 17 7.26 -7.13 -21.90
CA ARG A 17 8.46 -7.94 -21.66
C ARG A 17 9.49 -7.21 -20.80
N LEU A 18 9.58 -5.88 -20.92
CA LEU A 18 10.58 -5.08 -20.22
C LEU A 18 10.17 -4.72 -18.79
N ILE A 19 8.91 -4.33 -18.58
CA ILE A 19 8.43 -3.78 -17.30
C ILE A 19 7.22 -4.53 -16.72
N GLY A 20 6.78 -5.63 -17.37
CA GLY A 20 5.58 -6.35 -16.98
C GLY A 20 4.30 -5.68 -17.45
N ARG A 21 3.15 -6.33 -17.21
CA ARG A 21 1.83 -5.72 -17.41
C ARG A 21 1.39 -5.06 -16.10
N ALA A 22 0.79 -3.88 -16.19
CA ALA A 22 0.14 -3.26 -15.03
C ALA A 22 -1.13 -4.03 -14.64
N ALA A 23 -1.37 -4.24 -13.34
CA ALA A 23 -2.63 -4.84 -12.89
C ALA A 23 -3.84 -3.98 -13.31
N SER A 24 -4.83 -4.65 -13.88
CA SER A 24 -6.09 -4.09 -14.37
C SER A 24 -7.18 -4.10 -13.29
N LEU A 25 -8.31 -3.43 -13.54
CA LEU A 25 -9.46 -3.49 -12.64
C LEU A 25 -9.96 -4.92 -12.41
N ALA A 26 -10.00 -5.74 -13.46
CA ALA A 26 -10.41 -7.14 -13.37
C ALA A 26 -9.46 -7.96 -12.46
N ASP A 27 -8.18 -7.59 -12.41
CA ASP A 27 -7.21 -8.22 -11.49
C ASP A 27 -7.51 -7.86 -10.04
N PHE A 28 -7.93 -6.61 -9.76
CA PHE A 28 -8.37 -6.19 -8.42
C PHE A 28 -9.66 -6.87 -7.97
N GLU A 29 -10.59 -7.09 -8.89
CA GLU A 29 -11.84 -7.83 -8.64
C GLU A 29 -11.58 -9.32 -8.35
N ASN A 30 -10.44 -9.86 -8.81
CA ASN A 30 -10.05 -11.25 -8.64
C ASN A 30 -8.81 -11.40 -7.75
N LEU A 31 -8.79 -10.71 -6.59
CA LEU A 31 -7.71 -10.87 -5.61
C LEU A 31 -7.60 -12.33 -5.15
N GLN A 32 -6.38 -12.86 -5.21
CA GLN A 32 -6.08 -14.22 -4.79
C GLN A 32 -5.72 -14.26 -3.29
N PRO A 33 -6.49 -14.96 -2.44
CA PRO A 33 -6.22 -15.05 -1.00
C PRO A 33 -4.80 -15.51 -0.63
N PRO A 34 -4.17 -16.49 -1.34
CA PRO A 34 -2.79 -16.90 -1.05
C PRO A 34 -1.77 -15.77 -1.19
N GLU A 35 -1.99 -14.83 -2.11
CA GLU A 35 -1.08 -13.69 -2.31
C GLU A 35 -1.20 -12.65 -1.21
N VAL A 36 -2.39 -12.48 -0.62
CA VAL A 36 -2.56 -11.66 0.58
C VAL A 36 -1.68 -12.22 1.70
N VAL A 37 -1.78 -13.53 1.96
CA VAL A 37 -0.97 -14.19 3.00
C VAL A 37 0.52 -14.04 2.71
N ALA A 38 0.95 -14.27 1.46
CA ALA A 38 2.36 -14.15 1.07
C ALA A 38 2.90 -12.72 1.28
N VAL A 39 2.09 -11.70 1.00
CA VAL A 39 2.45 -10.30 1.22
C VAL A 39 2.53 -9.99 2.72
N LEU A 40 1.57 -10.41 3.53
CA LEU A 40 1.60 -10.23 4.99
C LEU A 40 2.86 -10.86 5.60
N GLN A 41 3.18 -12.10 5.21
CA GLN A 41 4.38 -12.81 5.67
C GLN A 41 5.67 -12.13 5.23
N ALA A 42 5.71 -11.56 4.02
CA ALA A 42 6.87 -10.82 3.54
C ALA A 42 7.14 -9.57 4.39
N VAL A 43 6.09 -8.83 4.77
CA VAL A 43 6.19 -7.67 5.67
C VAL A 43 6.71 -8.09 7.05
N VAL A 44 6.13 -9.14 7.65
CA VAL A 44 6.57 -9.66 8.95
C VAL A 44 8.04 -10.09 8.92
N LYS A 45 8.46 -10.81 7.89
CA LYS A 45 9.86 -11.25 7.74
C LYS A 45 10.83 -10.09 7.60
N ALA A 46 10.39 -8.97 7.02
CA ALA A 46 11.20 -7.78 6.83
C ALA A 46 11.12 -6.80 8.03
N THR A 47 10.34 -7.11 9.05
CA THR A 47 10.15 -6.25 10.22
C THR A 47 11.40 -6.23 11.10
N SER A 48 11.75 -5.06 11.63
CA SER A 48 12.85 -4.87 12.57
C SER A 48 12.39 -5.13 14.01
N ASP A 49 13.30 -5.52 14.90
CA ASP A 49 13.02 -5.68 16.33
C ASP A 49 12.67 -4.35 17.04
N ASP A 50 13.00 -3.21 16.41
CA ASP A 50 12.78 -1.86 16.94
C ASP A 50 11.53 -1.24 16.31
N LEU A 51 10.36 -1.62 16.84
CA LEU A 51 9.06 -1.11 16.41
C LEU A 51 8.63 0.08 17.28
N PRO A 52 8.08 1.17 16.70
CA PRO A 52 7.56 2.29 17.49
C PRO A 52 6.38 1.85 18.37
N ASP A 53 6.22 2.54 19.50
CA ASP A 53 5.09 2.35 20.44
C ASP A 53 3.74 2.51 19.74
N ASP A 54 2.75 1.75 20.23
CA ASP A 54 1.40 1.66 19.67
C ASP A 54 0.60 2.96 19.89
N ASP A 55 -0.21 3.31 18.90
CA ASP A 55 -1.23 4.36 18.98
C ASP A 55 -2.61 3.72 18.79
N GLU A 56 -3.58 4.08 19.64
CA GLU A 56 -4.95 3.59 19.54
C GLU A 56 -5.52 3.77 18.12
N PRO A 57 -6.18 2.73 17.55
CA PRO A 57 -6.84 2.85 16.25
C PRO A 57 -7.92 3.94 16.28
N ALA A 58 -7.78 4.97 15.44
CA ALA A 58 -8.83 5.99 15.26
C ALA A 58 -9.68 5.69 14.02
N PRO A 59 -11.00 5.98 14.03
CA PRO A 59 -11.84 5.83 12.86
C PRO A 59 -11.45 6.84 11.76
N VAL A 60 -11.23 6.31 10.56
CA VAL A 60 -10.62 7.04 9.44
C VAL A 60 -11.68 7.53 8.43
N PRO A 61 -11.74 8.84 8.12
CA PRO A 61 -12.70 9.39 7.16
C PRO A 61 -12.41 9.00 5.71
N ARG A 62 -13.46 8.82 4.91
CA ARG A 62 -13.40 8.52 3.47
C ARG A 62 -12.65 9.55 2.61
N ASP A 63 -12.43 10.76 3.12
CA ASP A 63 -11.76 11.86 2.41
C ASP A 63 -10.23 11.91 2.59
N LYS A 64 -9.61 10.91 3.27
CA LYS A 64 -8.17 10.93 3.59
C LYS A 64 -7.24 11.15 2.40
N LEU A 65 -7.57 10.64 1.20
CA LEU A 65 -6.75 10.86 0.00
C LEU A 65 -6.55 12.35 -0.31
N ARG A 66 -7.62 13.15 -0.18
CA ARG A 66 -7.60 14.59 -0.42
C ARG A 66 -6.75 15.32 0.63
N TYR A 67 -6.91 14.97 1.91
CA TYR A 67 -6.18 15.62 3.01
C TYR A 67 -4.68 15.26 3.05
N ASN A 68 -4.31 14.12 2.50
CA ASN A 68 -2.91 13.71 2.35
C ASN A 68 -2.32 14.07 0.98
N ALA A 69 -3.04 14.85 0.16
CA ALA A 69 -2.61 15.27 -1.18
C ALA A 69 -2.16 14.12 -2.11
N ILE A 70 -2.71 12.92 -1.90
CA ILE A 70 -2.45 11.74 -2.73
C ILE A 70 -3.35 11.84 -3.96
N THR A 71 -2.75 11.82 -5.15
CA THR A 71 -3.45 12.14 -6.41
C THR A 71 -3.02 11.22 -7.57
N GLY A 72 -3.70 11.35 -8.71
CA GLY A 72 -3.29 10.70 -9.95
C GLY A 72 -3.36 9.17 -9.91
N ALA A 73 -2.30 8.50 -10.38
CA ALA A 73 -2.24 7.05 -10.48
C ALA A 73 -2.24 6.35 -9.11
N VAL A 74 -1.53 6.91 -8.13
CA VAL A 74 -1.47 6.38 -6.76
C VAL A 74 -2.86 6.40 -6.13
N ALA A 75 -3.57 7.53 -6.20
CA ALA A 75 -4.94 7.63 -5.67
C ALA A 75 -5.89 6.60 -6.28
N ARG A 76 -5.80 6.33 -7.60
CA ARG A 76 -6.60 5.29 -8.26
C ARG A 76 -6.26 3.90 -7.76
N LYS A 77 -4.97 3.57 -7.59
CA LYS A 77 -4.52 2.27 -7.06
C LYS A 77 -4.99 2.05 -5.61
N VAL A 78 -4.89 3.08 -4.76
CA VAL A 78 -5.44 3.01 -3.39
C VAL A 78 -6.95 2.80 -3.42
N ALA A 79 -7.69 3.54 -4.26
CA ALA A 79 -9.13 3.37 -4.38
C ALA A 79 -9.54 1.95 -4.86
N MET A 80 -8.79 1.37 -5.80
CA MET A 80 -9.02 -0.02 -6.23
C MET A 80 -8.64 -1.02 -5.13
N GLY A 81 -7.53 -0.83 -4.42
CA GLY A 81 -7.15 -1.70 -3.29
C GLY A 81 -8.15 -1.64 -2.13
N GLN A 82 -8.83 -0.49 -1.96
CA GLN A 82 -9.81 -0.30 -0.89
C GLN A 82 -10.97 -1.31 -0.97
N THR A 83 -11.37 -1.72 -2.17
CA THR A 83 -12.48 -2.69 -2.34
C THR A 83 -12.13 -4.07 -1.74
N ASN A 84 -10.85 -4.35 -1.54
CA ASN A 84 -10.34 -5.59 -0.98
C ASN A 84 -9.98 -5.49 0.52
N SER A 85 -10.23 -4.35 1.16
CA SER A 85 -9.84 -4.13 2.56
C SER A 85 -10.47 -5.14 3.54
N ASP A 86 -11.69 -5.61 3.26
CA ASP A 86 -12.36 -6.60 4.11
C ASP A 86 -11.70 -7.99 3.99
N ILE A 87 -11.19 -8.33 2.81
CA ILE A 87 -10.44 -9.59 2.59
C ILE A 87 -9.12 -9.53 3.37
N VAL A 88 -8.38 -8.42 3.27
CA VAL A 88 -7.14 -8.23 4.02
C VAL A 88 -7.39 -8.30 5.53
N ARG A 89 -8.43 -7.61 6.02
CA ARG A 89 -8.83 -7.65 7.42
C ARG A 89 -9.16 -9.06 7.88
N ALA A 90 -9.96 -9.80 7.11
CA ALA A 90 -10.31 -11.18 7.44
C ALA A 90 -9.07 -12.08 7.54
N HIS A 91 -8.05 -11.87 6.72
CA HIS A 91 -6.80 -12.63 6.84
C HIS A 91 -6.01 -12.28 8.10
N ILE A 92 -5.98 -11.00 8.49
CA ILE A 92 -5.30 -10.55 9.71
C ILE A 92 -6.04 -11.06 10.96
N ASP A 93 -7.36 -10.92 11.00
CA ASP A 93 -8.19 -11.26 12.16
C ASP A 93 -8.26 -12.77 12.41
N ASN A 94 -8.14 -13.60 11.36
CA ASN A 94 -8.16 -15.05 11.46
C ASN A 94 -6.76 -15.69 11.55
N ASP A 95 -5.69 -14.90 11.61
CA ASP A 95 -4.34 -15.45 11.71
C ASP A 95 -4.11 -16.09 13.09
N PRO A 96 -3.43 -17.26 13.16
CA PRO A 96 -3.09 -17.90 14.44
C PRO A 96 -2.24 -17.02 15.38
N ASN A 97 -1.49 -16.07 14.81
CA ASN A 97 -0.74 -15.08 15.59
C ASN A 97 -1.62 -13.83 15.84
N PRO A 98 -2.12 -13.63 17.07
CA PRO A 98 -2.95 -12.47 17.39
C PRO A 98 -2.18 -11.14 17.29
N LEU A 99 -0.85 -11.18 17.21
CA LEU A 99 0.00 -9.99 17.06
C LEU A 99 0.25 -9.62 15.60
N LEU A 100 -0.27 -10.36 14.63
CA LEU A 100 -0.01 -10.09 13.21
C LEU A 100 -0.44 -8.67 12.80
N GLY A 101 -1.66 -8.27 13.16
CA GLY A 101 -2.21 -6.96 12.79
C GLY A 101 -1.39 -5.80 13.34
N ILE A 102 -1.02 -5.85 14.62
CA ILE A 102 -0.19 -4.82 15.26
C ILE A 102 1.23 -4.79 14.69
N THR A 103 1.81 -5.96 14.38
CA THR A 103 3.15 -6.06 13.77
C THR A 103 3.17 -5.33 12.42
N ILE A 104 2.20 -5.60 11.56
CA ILE A 104 2.10 -4.98 10.24
C ILE A 104 1.86 -3.47 10.36
N ALA A 105 0.94 -3.06 11.23
CA ALA A 105 0.64 -1.64 11.44
C ALA A 105 1.89 -0.88 11.93
N ASN A 106 2.66 -1.44 12.86
CA ASN A 106 3.87 -0.81 13.38
C ASN A 106 4.98 -0.73 12.33
N GLU A 107 5.18 -1.79 11.56
CA GLU A 107 6.16 -1.78 10.46
C GLU A 107 5.79 -0.74 9.39
N PHE A 108 4.49 -0.62 9.08
CA PHE A 108 3.99 0.41 8.17
C PHE A 108 4.25 1.82 8.69
N ARG A 109 3.94 2.09 9.97
CA ARG A 109 4.20 3.38 10.62
C ARG A 109 5.68 3.74 10.63
N ARG A 110 6.55 2.77 10.96
CA ARG A 110 8.01 2.94 10.97
C ARG A 110 8.50 3.40 9.59
N ARG A 111 8.14 2.68 8.54
CA ARG A 111 8.52 3.03 7.16
C ARG A 111 7.94 4.36 6.71
N TYR A 112 6.69 4.65 7.06
CA TYR A 112 6.08 5.94 6.75
C TYR A 112 6.90 7.09 7.34
N LYS A 113 7.25 7.01 8.63
CA LYS A 113 8.07 8.03 9.32
C LYS A 113 9.45 8.17 8.66
N GLU A 114 10.09 7.07 8.28
CA GLU A 114 11.39 7.09 7.59
C GLU A 114 11.33 7.77 6.22
N LEU A 115 10.23 7.58 5.47
CA LEU A 115 10.03 8.19 4.16
C LEU A 115 9.61 9.67 4.29
N ASP A 116 8.82 10.01 5.30
CA ASP A 116 8.36 11.39 5.55
C ASP A 116 9.53 12.33 5.90
N LEU A 117 10.60 11.79 6.49
CA LEU A 117 11.84 12.54 6.78
C LEU A 117 12.69 12.88 5.54
N GLN A 118 12.35 12.32 4.36
CA GLN A 118 13.17 12.44 3.14
C GLN A 118 12.71 13.56 2.19
N ASP A 119 11.83 14.46 2.62
CA ASP A 119 11.25 15.55 1.80
C ASP A 119 10.57 15.04 0.50
N LEU A 120 10.00 13.84 0.59
CA LEU A 120 9.28 13.20 -0.50
C LEU A 120 7.85 13.77 -0.62
N THR A 121 7.32 13.79 -1.84
CA THR A 121 5.91 14.07 -2.04
C THR A 121 5.04 12.93 -1.49
N PRO A 122 3.77 13.17 -1.13
CA PRO A 122 2.89 12.11 -0.62
C PRO A 122 2.74 10.92 -1.58
N ASN A 123 2.75 11.16 -2.89
CA ASN A 123 2.74 10.07 -3.88
C ASN A 123 4.04 9.25 -3.84
N GLU A 124 5.19 9.88 -3.63
CA GLU A 124 6.48 9.19 -3.49
C GLU A 124 6.58 8.40 -2.19
N VAL A 125 6.05 8.93 -1.08
CA VAL A 125 5.93 8.18 0.18
C VAL A 125 5.08 6.92 -0.02
N MET A 126 3.92 7.03 -0.68
CA MET A 126 3.06 5.87 -0.96
C MET A 126 3.74 4.84 -1.87
N LEU A 127 4.52 5.28 -2.86
CA LEU A 127 5.30 4.38 -3.71
C LEU A 127 6.43 3.71 -2.93
N GLY A 128 7.13 4.43 -2.05
CA GLY A 128 8.15 3.83 -1.18
C GLY A 128 7.58 2.79 -0.21
N LEU A 129 6.38 3.03 0.32
CA LEU A 129 5.65 2.05 1.13
C LEU A 129 5.29 0.82 0.31
N TYR A 130 4.77 1.02 -0.91
CA TYR A 130 4.47 -0.07 -1.84
C TYR A 130 5.72 -0.89 -2.18
N ASP A 131 6.83 -0.25 -2.55
CA ASP A 131 8.11 -0.91 -2.86
C ASP A 131 8.61 -1.74 -1.69
N GLY A 132 8.40 -1.22 -0.48
CA GLY A 132 8.68 -1.93 0.75
C GLY A 132 7.90 -3.24 0.93
N ILE A 133 6.69 -3.33 0.38
CA ILE A 133 5.83 -4.51 0.44
C ILE A 133 6.18 -5.49 -0.69
N VAL A 134 6.29 -4.99 -1.93
CA VAL A 134 6.52 -5.86 -3.09
C VAL A 134 7.94 -6.40 -3.16
N GLY A 135 8.93 -5.65 -2.66
CA GLY A 135 10.35 -5.98 -2.73
C GLY A 135 10.99 -5.52 -4.05
N THR A 136 12.20 -6.00 -4.34
CA THR A 136 12.92 -5.64 -5.57
C THR A 136 12.42 -6.41 -6.80
N GLY A 137 12.36 -5.74 -7.94
CA GLY A 137 11.94 -6.31 -9.23
C GLY A 137 10.51 -5.96 -9.62
N ASN A 138 10.05 -6.50 -10.75
CA ASN A 138 8.68 -6.30 -11.22
C ASN A 138 7.77 -7.32 -10.50
N PRO A 139 6.78 -6.87 -9.70
CA PRO A 139 5.85 -7.80 -9.07
C PRO A 139 4.98 -8.48 -10.12
N THR A 140 4.50 -9.68 -9.79
CA THR A 140 3.38 -10.28 -10.53
C THR A 140 2.13 -9.43 -10.33
N GLN A 141 1.11 -9.62 -11.18
CA GLN A 141 -0.12 -8.84 -11.09
C GLN A 141 -0.85 -9.11 -9.77
N GLU A 142 -0.85 -10.37 -9.35
CA GLU A 142 -1.50 -10.80 -8.12
C GLU A 142 -0.78 -10.20 -6.90
N ARG A 143 0.55 -10.12 -6.93
CA ARG A 143 1.35 -9.45 -5.90
C ARG A 143 1.13 -7.93 -5.90
N ASP A 144 1.00 -7.30 -7.08
CA ASP A 144 0.65 -5.87 -7.20
C ASP A 144 -0.72 -5.60 -6.56
N VAL A 145 -1.73 -6.40 -6.89
CA VAL A 145 -3.08 -6.28 -6.33
C VAL A 145 -3.07 -6.49 -4.82
N ALA A 146 -2.40 -7.54 -4.32
CA ALA A 146 -2.31 -7.82 -2.88
C ALA A 146 -1.59 -6.69 -2.13
N ALA A 147 -0.49 -6.15 -2.67
CA ALA A 147 0.25 -5.05 -2.07
C ALA A 147 -0.58 -3.76 -1.99
N TRP A 148 -1.26 -3.37 -3.07
CA TRP A 148 -2.15 -2.20 -3.04
C TRP A 148 -3.37 -2.39 -2.15
N SER A 149 -3.89 -3.62 -2.04
CA SER A 149 -4.99 -3.95 -1.13
C SER A 149 -4.57 -3.84 0.33
N LEU A 150 -3.38 -4.34 0.69
CA LEU A 150 -2.82 -4.18 2.03
C LEU A 150 -2.54 -2.71 2.33
N LEU A 151 -1.96 -1.98 1.39
CA LEU A 151 -1.64 -0.56 1.56
C LEU A 151 -2.91 0.29 1.74
N ALA A 152 -3.99 0.00 1.00
CA ALA A 152 -5.28 0.67 1.15
C ALA A 152 -5.94 0.36 2.51
N TYR A 153 -5.88 -0.89 2.95
CA TYR A 153 -6.31 -1.29 4.28
C TYR A 153 -5.56 -0.50 5.37
N LEU A 154 -4.23 -0.43 5.31
CA LEU A 154 -3.40 0.30 6.28
C LEU A 154 -3.59 1.82 6.20
N PHE A 155 -3.76 2.37 5.00
CA PHE A 155 -4.11 3.78 4.82
C PHE A 155 -5.40 4.15 5.55
N THR A 156 -6.35 3.20 5.61
CA THR A 156 -7.61 3.35 6.31
C THR A 156 -7.52 2.98 7.80
N ALA A 157 -6.56 2.16 8.23
CA ALA A 157 -6.47 1.74 9.62
C ALA A 157 -5.54 2.62 10.46
N CYS A 158 -4.54 3.27 9.85
CA CYS A 158 -3.48 3.96 10.58
C CYS A 158 -3.74 5.47 10.76
N THR A 159 -3.34 5.97 11.93
CA THR A 159 -3.43 7.38 12.37
C THR A 159 -2.34 8.28 11.82
N VAL A 160 -1.26 7.71 11.25
CA VAL A 160 -0.14 8.50 10.68
C VAL A 160 -0.56 9.39 9.51
N PHE A 161 -1.65 9.03 8.83
CA PHE A 161 -2.24 9.86 7.77
C PHE A 161 -3.23 10.88 8.35
N LYS A 162 -3.14 12.12 7.88
CA LYS A 162 -3.98 13.23 8.34
C LYS A 162 -5.47 12.93 8.16
N ASP A 163 -6.23 13.12 9.23
CA ASP A 163 -7.69 13.09 9.22
C ASP A 163 -8.29 14.45 8.84
N ARG A 164 -9.61 14.47 8.58
CA ARG A 164 -10.36 15.72 8.52
C ARG A 164 -10.23 16.43 9.88
N PRO A 165 -9.92 17.73 9.95
CA PRO A 165 -9.96 18.45 11.21
C PRO A 165 -11.37 18.33 11.81
N ILE A 166 -11.46 17.95 13.09
CA ILE A 166 -12.73 17.96 13.82
C ILE A 166 -13.22 19.41 13.79
N GLU A 167 -14.30 19.67 13.07
CA GLU A 167 -15.01 20.95 13.19
C GLU A 167 -15.48 21.06 14.63
N VAL A 168 -14.80 21.88 15.41
CA VAL A 168 -15.26 22.25 16.75
C VAL A 168 -16.51 23.10 16.51
N ALA A 169 -17.68 22.50 16.71
CA ALA A 169 -18.94 23.23 16.69
C ALA A 169 -18.81 24.39 17.70
N THR A 170 -18.85 25.61 17.17
CA THR A 170 -18.87 26.87 17.94
C THR A 170 -20.30 27.32 18.15
#